data_AF-A0A6H2GFF9-F1
#
_entry.id   AF-A0A6H2GFF9-F1
#
_cell.length_a   1.000
_cell.length_b   1.000
_cell.length_c   1.000
_cell.angle_alpha   90.00
_cell.angle_beta   90.00
_cell.angle_gamma   90.00
#
_symmetry.space_group_name_H-M   'P 1'
#
loop_
_entity.id
_entity.type
_entity.pdbx_description
1 polymer ?
#
loop_
_entity_poly.entity_id
_entity_poly.type
_entity_poly.pdbx_seq_one_letter_code
_entity_poly.pdbx_strand_id
1 'polypeptide(L)'
;MKWIVIDTIIQPSCGISFSAIWGNMKMIIWYQSTIFLPPGSIFTPVKSGIILKDKEYPITIYNIAPFNKDLWSLLKSSQECPPGERKITNKCLHNSCIIKICPYGLK
;
A
#
# COMPACT_ATOMS: atom_id res chain seq x y z
N MET A 1 -5.99 16.86 6.89
CA MET A 1 -6.70 16.53 5.63
C MET A 1 -6.74 15.02 5.48
N LYS A 2 -7.90 14.42 5.19
CA LYS A 2 -8.05 12.95 5.07
C LYS A 2 -7.92 12.52 3.61
N TRP A 3 -7.20 11.43 3.33
CA TRP A 3 -7.01 10.89 1.99
C TRP A 3 -7.60 9.48 1.89
N ILE A 4 -8.18 9.15 0.73
CA ILE A 4 -8.82 7.86 0.45
C ILE A 4 -7.89 7.02 -0.41
N VAL A 5 -7.72 5.75 -0.07
CA VAL A 5 -6.97 4.79 -0.88
C VAL A 5 -7.91 4.19 -1.91
N ILE A 6 -7.62 4.38 -3.20
CA ILE A 6 -8.41 3.83 -4.30
C ILE A 6 -8.00 2.38 -4.56
N ASP A 7 -6.69 2.16 -4.68
CA ASP A 7 -6.13 0.87 -5.11
C ASP A 7 -4.67 0.78 -4.63
N THR A 8 -4.18 -0.44 -4.40
CA THR A 8 -2.84 -0.68 -3.85
C THR A 8 -2.16 -1.85 -4.54
N ILE A 9 -0.92 -1.65 -4.95
CA ILE A 9 -0.04 -2.67 -5.52
C ILE A 9 1.06 -2.92 -4.50
N ILE A 10 1.35 -4.18 -4.21
CA ILE A 10 2.27 -4.56 -3.14
C ILE A 10 3.38 -5.44 -3.73
N GLN A 11 4.62 -5.11 -3.38
CA GLN A 11 5.83 -5.88 -3.70
C GLN A 11 6.48 -6.32 -2.37
N PRO A 12 6.06 -7.47 -1.80
CA PRO A 12 6.54 -7.91 -0.49
C PRO A 12 8.03 -8.23 -0.44
N SER A 13 8.62 -8.64 -1.57
CA SER A 13 10.04 -9.01 -1.66
C SER A 13 10.96 -7.84 -1.32
N CYS A 14 10.61 -6.63 -1.78
CA CYS A 14 11.37 -5.40 -1.54
C CYS A 14 10.77 -4.52 -0.43
N GLY A 15 9.60 -4.87 0.09
CA GLY A 15 8.89 -4.06 1.09
C GLY A 15 8.31 -2.75 0.55
N ILE A 16 8.25 -2.61 -0.77
CA ILE A 16 7.71 -1.44 -1.47
C ILE A 16 6.23 -1.67 -1.76
N SER A 17 5.45 -0.60 -1.64
CA SER A 17 4.05 -0.57 -2.02
C SER A 17 3.75 0.71 -2.79
N PHE A 18 2.80 0.59 -3.72
CA PHE A 18 2.26 1.70 -4.46
C PHE A 18 0.79 1.83 -4.11
N SER A 19 0.33 3.04 -3.79
CA SER A 19 -1.10 3.28 -3.61
C SER A 19 -1.56 4.42 -4.48
N ALA A 20 -2.63 4.17 -5.23
CA ALA A 20 -3.43 5.21 -5.84
C ALA A 20 -4.31 5.82 -4.76
N ILE A 21 -4.15 7.11 -4.51
CA ILE A 21 -4.86 7.83 -3.46
C ILE A 21 -5.63 9.03 -4.03
N TRP A 22 -6.70 9.40 -3.34
CA TRP A 22 -7.51 10.57 -3.63
C TRP A 22 -7.52 11.53 -2.42
N GLY A 23 -6.95 12.71 -2.62
CA GLY A 23 -7.06 13.84 -1.70
C GLY A 23 -7.72 15.02 -2.43
N ASN A 24 -6.93 16.06 -2.73
CA ASN A 24 -7.34 17.14 -3.64
C ASN A 24 -7.25 16.72 -5.12
N MET A 25 -6.34 15.80 -5.43
CA MET A 25 -6.13 15.23 -6.76
C MET A 25 -5.78 13.76 -6.62
N LYS A 26 -5.96 12.99 -7.70
CA LYS A 26 -5.52 11.59 -7.77
C LYS A 26 -4.00 11.52 -7.88
N MET A 27 -3.37 10.77 -7.00
CA MET A 27 -1.92 10.60 -6.96
C MET A 27 -1.55 9.14 -6.79
N ILE A 28 -0.32 8.80 -7.14
CA ILE A 28 0.32 7.54 -6.83
C ILE A 28 1.42 7.83 -5.81
N ILE A 29 1.38 7.17 -4.67
CA ILE A 29 2.43 7.23 -3.65
C ILE A 29 3.25 5.96 -3.67
N TRP A 30 4.57 6.12 -3.62
CA TRP A 30 5.56 5.05 -3.61
C TRP A 30 6.17 5.03 -2.21
N TYR A 31 5.93 3.98 -1.44
CA TYR A 31 6.32 3.98 -0.04
C TYR A 31 6.80 2.61 0.43
N GLN A 32 7.65 2.64 1.44
CA GLN A 32 8.03 1.47 2.23
C GLN A 32 7.39 1.55 3.60
N SER A 33 6.81 0.43 4.03
CA SER A 33 6.27 0.30 5.38
C SER A 33 6.15 -1.18 5.77
N THR A 34 5.98 -1.41 7.07
CA THR A 34 5.66 -2.74 7.61
C THR A 34 4.18 -3.10 7.47
N ILE A 35 3.35 -2.12 7.08
CA ILE A 35 1.94 -2.26 6.77
C ILE A 35 1.67 -1.77 5.35
N PHE A 36 0.55 -2.19 4.75
CA PHE A 36 0.07 -1.62 3.49
C PHE A 36 -1.19 -0.79 3.72
N LEU A 37 -1.49 0.09 2.77
CA LEU A 37 -2.70 0.90 2.74
C LEU A 37 -3.81 0.12 2.01
N PRO A 38 -4.85 -0.38 2.68
CA PRO A 38 -5.88 -1.16 2.02
C PRO A 38 -6.76 -0.28 1.11
N PRO A 39 -7.19 -0.77 -0.08
CA PRO A 39 -8.21 -0.10 -0.88
C PRO A 39 -9.48 0.20 -0.06
N GLY A 40 -10.08 1.37 -0.28
CA GLY A 40 -11.24 1.88 0.46
C GLY A 40 -10.92 2.45 1.85
N SER A 41 -9.67 2.31 2.34
CA SER A 41 -9.29 2.89 3.63
C SER A 41 -9.07 4.40 3.55
N ILE A 42 -9.25 5.07 4.69
CA ILE A 42 -9.00 6.50 4.85
C ILE A 42 -7.86 6.67 5.84
N PHE A 43 -6.88 7.48 5.48
CA PHE A 43 -5.75 7.81 6.36
C PHE A 43 -5.52 9.31 6.42
N THR A 44 -4.81 9.73 7.46
CA THR A 44 -4.35 11.11 7.62
C THR A 44 -2.82 11.13 7.58
N PRO A 45 -2.19 11.87 6.65
CA PRO A 45 -0.74 12.03 6.67
C PRO A 45 -0.32 12.87 7.88
N VAL A 46 0.76 12.45 8.54
CA VAL A 46 1.42 13.14 9.66
C VAL A 46 2.92 13.18 9.42
N LYS A 47 3.65 14.00 10.18
CA LYS A 47 5.11 14.19 9.98
C LYS A 47 5.91 12.87 10.10
N SER A 48 5.47 11.98 10.97
CA SER A 48 6.07 10.69 11.30
C SER A 48 5.58 9.52 10.43
N GLY A 49 4.59 9.75 9.55
CA GLY A 49 3.99 8.71 8.72
C GLY A 49 2.52 8.96 8.45
N ILE A 50 1.67 8.01 8.84
CA ILE A 50 0.22 8.09 8.63
C ILE A 50 -0.55 7.66 9.88
N ILE A 51 -1.74 8.22 10.04
CA ILE A 51 -2.76 7.71 10.97
C ILE A 51 -3.79 6.91 10.16
N LEU A 52 -3.93 5.62 10.47
CA LEU A 52 -4.90 4.71 9.89
C LEU A 52 -5.65 4.01 11.03
N LYS A 53 -6.99 4.11 11.05
CA LYS A 53 -7.83 3.55 12.13
C LYS A 53 -7.33 3.96 13.53
N ASP A 54 -7.08 5.25 13.71
CA ASP A 54 -6.62 5.87 14.98
C ASP A 54 -5.28 5.36 15.52
N LYS A 55 -4.52 4.62 14.70
CA LYS A 55 -3.14 4.21 15.00
C LYS A 55 -2.17 4.86 14.03
N GLU A 56 -1.06 5.32 14.58
CA GLU A 56 0.04 5.88 13.81
C GLU A 56 0.96 4.77 13.32
N TYR A 57 1.31 4.83 12.03
CA TYR A 57 2.21 3.89 11.39
C TYR A 57 3.33 4.65 10.68
N PRO A 58 4.60 4.31 10.94
CA PRO A 58 5.71 4.88 10.18
C PRO A 58 5.63 4.40 8.73
N ILE A 59 5.74 5.36 7.81
CA ILE A 59 5.86 5.10 6.38
C ILE A 59 6.99 5.98 5.83
N THR A 60 7.79 5.40 4.95
CA THR A 60 8.81 6.15 4.21
C THR A 60 8.30 6.34 2.80
N ILE A 61 8.00 7.59 2.42
CA ILE A 61 7.57 7.92 1.06
C ILE A 61 8.82 8.22 0.22
N TYR A 62 9.01 7.48 -0.86
CA TYR A 62 10.08 7.71 -1.83
C TYR A 62 9.69 8.69 -2.93
N ASN A 63 8.43 8.59 -3.38
CA ASN A 63 7.94 9.44 -4.46
C ASN A 63 6.42 9.65 -4.35
N ILE A 64 5.98 10.79 -4.86
CA ILE A 64 4.57 11.14 -5.05
C ILE A 64 4.42 11.70 -6.46
N ALA A 65 3.59 11.06 -7.27
CA ALA A 65 3.32 11.49 -8.63
C ALA A 65 1.82 11.70 -8.85
N PRO A 66 1.40 12.63 -9.74
CA PRO A 66 0.04 12.64 -10.25
C PRO A 66 -0.33 11.28 -10.84
N PHE A 67 -1.61 10.89 -10.73
CA PHE A 67 -2.03 9.59 -11.23
C PHE A 67 -1.92 9.52 -12.76
N ASN A 68 -1.14 8.55 -13.23
CA ASN A 68 -1.01 8.21 -14.65
C ASN A 68 -1.50 6.76 -14.84
N LYS A 69 -2.44 6.58 -15.78
CA LYS A 69 -3.08 5.27 -16.02
C LYS A 69 -2.12 4.24 -16.60
N ASP A 70 -1.22 4.65 -17.50
CA ASP A 70 -0.26 3.77 -18.16
C ASP A 70 0.79 3.30 -17.16
N LEU A 71 1.32 4.23 -16.35
CA LEU A 71 2.21 3.91 -15.24
C LEU A 71 1.54 2.95 -14.24
N TRP A 72 0.30 3.21 -13.84
CA TRP A 72 -0.42 2.33 -12.91
C TRP A 72 -0.60 0.92 -13.50
N SER A 73 -0.90 0.82 -14.80
CA SER A 73 -1.06 -0.46 -15.48
C SER A 73 0.26 -1.23 -15.56
N LEU A 74 1.37 -0.54 -15.81
CA LEU A 74 2.71 -1.12 -15.77
C LEU A 74 3.05 -1.64 -14.37
N LEU A 75 2.80 -0.84 -13.33
CA LEU A 75 3.02 -1.27 -11.94
C LEU A 75 2.19 -2.52 -11.61
N LYS A 76 0.93 -2.60 -12.06
CA LYS A 76 0.09 -3.79 -11.86
C LYS A 76 0.66 -5.04 -12.53
N SER A 77 1.26 -4.90 -13.70
CA SER A 77 1.90 -6.04 -14.38
C SER A 77 3.10 -6.61 -13.60
N SER A 78 3.73 -5.78 -12.76
CA SER A 78 4.84 -6.17 -11.87
C SER A 78 4.40 -6.58 -10.45
N GLN A 79 3.09 -6.77 -10.22
CA GLN A 79 2.55 -7.09 -8.91
C GLN A 79 2.90 -8.52 -8.50
N GLU A 80 3.56 -8.66 -7.34
CA GLU A 80 3.98 -9.98 -6.83
C GLU A 80 2.87 -10.72 -6.08
N CYS A 81 1.96 -9.99 -5.43
CA CYS A 81 0.82 -10.59 -4.73
C CYS A 81 -0.50 -10.21 -5.40
N PRO A 82 -1.30 -11.17 -5.91
CA PRO A 82 -2.59 -10.85 -6.52
C PRO A 82 -3.57 -10.22 -5.52
N PRO A 83 -4.61 -9.48 -5.97
CA PRO A 83 -5.67 -8.99 -5.10
C PRO A 83 -6.78 -10.05 -4.87
N GLY A 84 -6.98 -10.53 -3.62
CA GLY A 84 -8.04 -11.48 -3.19
C GLY A 84 -7.86 -12.94 -3.71
N GLU A 85 -8.59 -14.00 -3.32
CA GLU A 85 -9.40 -14.40 -2.15
C GLU A 85 -8.85 -15.78 -1.70
N ARG A 86 -8.08 -15.85 -0.61
CA ARG A 86 -7.76 -17.13 0.06
C ARG A 86 -7.66 -16.89 1.57
N LYS A 87 -7.92 -17.94 2.36
CA LYS A 87 -8.09 -17.92 3.82
C LYS A 87 -7.15 -16.93 4.52
N ILE A 88 -7.75 -15.95 5.20
CA ILE A 88 -7.07 -14.85 5.88
C ILE A 88 -6.12 -15.40 6.94
N THR A 89 -4.82 -15.22 6.74
CA THR A 89 -3.83 -15.30 7.82
C THR A 89 -3.16 -13.93 7.98
N ASN A 90 -3.17 -13.39 9.20
CA ASN A 90 -2.60 -12.06 9.49
C ASN A 90 -1.06 -11.99 9.46
N LYS A 91 -0.38 -13.09 9.13
CA LYS A 91 1.08 -13.20 9.14
C LYS A 91 1.60 -13.70 7.80
N CYS A 92 2.60 -13.01 7.26
CA CYS A 92 3.42 -13.50 6.15
C CYS A 92 4.08 -14.81 6.56
N LEU A 93 3.71 -15.90 5.89
CA LEU A 93 4.26 -17.25 6.14
C LEU A 93 5.55 -17.50 5.35
N HIS A 94 5.92 -16.59 4.44
CA HIS A 94 7.15 -16.67 3.67
C HIS A 94 8.27 -15.86 4.33
N ASN A 95 9.39 -16.51 4.65
CA ASN A 95 10.59 -15.86 5.22
C ASN A 95 11.25 -14.85 4.26
N SER A 96 10.85 -14.81 2.99
CA SER A 96 11.33 -13.88 1.96
C SER A 96 10.58 -12.54 1.97
N CYS A 97 9.47 -12.41 2.68
CA CYS A 97 8.68 -11.18 2.71
C CYS A 97 9.21 -10.22 3.78
N ILE A 98 9.54 -8.99 3.37
CA ILE A 98 9.98 -7.93 4.29
C ILE A 98 8.78 -7.37 5.09
N ILE A 99 7.58 -7.41 4.51
CA ILE A 99 6.35 -6.89 5.14
C ILE A 99 5.85 -7.87 6.22
N LYS A 100 5.45 -7.34 7.39
CA LYS A 100 4.98 -8.15 8.53
C LYS A 100 3.54 -8.65 8.39
N ILE A 101 2.71 -7.91 7.65
CA ILE A 101 1.27 -8.20 7.46
C ILE A 101 1.06 -8.64 6.00
N CYS A 102 0.39 -9.79 5.80
CA CYS A 102 0.08 -10.29 4.46
C CYS A 102 -0.79 -9.30 3.68
N PRO A 103 -0.36 -8.92 2.46
CA PRO A 103 -1.24 -8.31 1.47
C PRO A 103 -2.51 -9.12 1.33
N TYR A 104 -3.67 -8.51 1.56
CA TYR A 104 -4.98 -9.14 1.32
C TYR A 104 -5.25 -10.46 2.10
N GLY A 105 -4.42 -10.79 3.11
CA GLY A 105 -4.51 -12.05 3.85
C GLY A 105 -4.10 -13.30 3.05
N LEU A 106 -3.39 -13.12 1.92
CA LEU A 106 -3.02 -14.22 1.03
C LEU A 106 -1.83 -15.03 1.57
N LYS A 107 -1.91 -16.35 1.37
CA LYS A 107 -0.88 -17.35 1.69
C LYS A 107 -0.24 -17.87 0.41
#